data_AF-A0A1R1SMM1-F1
#
_entry.id   AF-A0A1R1SMM1-F1
#
_cell.length_a   1.000
_cell.length_b   1.000
_cell.length_c   1.000
_cell.angle_alpha   90.00
_cell.angle_beta   90.00
_cell.angle_gamma   90.00
#
_symmetry.space_group_name_H-M   'P 1'
#
loop_
_entity.id
_entity.type
_entity.pdbx_description
1 polymer ?
#
loop_
_entity_poly.entity_id
_entity_poly.type
_entity_poly.pdbx_seq_one_letter_code
_entity_poly.pdbx_strand_id
1 'polypeptide(L)' 'MPDQHISSLRFGIKTTPMRAPYEDILRVWQEADDLPEIADAWLWDHLMPIAGPKNGQILEGWTLLSALAAKTQRLRL' A
#
# COMPACT_ATOMS: atom_id res chain seq x y z
N MET A 1 36.51 0.81 14.98
CA MET A 1 35.25 1.52 14.72
C MET A 1 34.17 0.46 14.71
N PRO A 2 33.07 0.58 15.47
CA PRO A 2 31.98 -0.38 15.32
C PRO A 2 31.36 -0.16 13.93
N ASP A 3 31.22 -1.23 13.16
CA ASP A 3 30.50 -1.24 11.89
C ASP A 3 29.07 -0.73 12.15
N GLN A 4 28.82 0.51 11.73
CA GLN A 4 27.49 1.07 11.75
C GLN A 4 26.67 0.30 10.72
N HIS A 5 25.76 -0.55 11.18
CA HIS A 5 24.83 -1.28 10.34
C HIS A 5 23.98 -0.23 9.59
N ILE A 6 24.40 0.14 8.38
CA ILE A 6 23.53 0.87 7.48
C ILE A 6 22.43 -0.12 7.16
N SER A 7 21.21 0.16 7.62
CA SER A 7 20.03 -0.64 7.24
C SER A 7 20.04 -0.80 5.73
N SER A 8 20.01 -2.04 5.23
CA SER A 8 19.98 -2.29 3.79
C SER A 8 18.87 -1.45 3.14
N LEU A 9 19.17 -0.79 2.02
CA LEU A 9 18.17 -0.03 1.27
C LEU A 9 16.98 -0.93 0.93
N ARG A 10 15.76 -0.46 1.20
CA ARG A 10 14.51 -1.17 0.88
C ARG A 10 13.62 -0.29 0.03
N PHE A 11 12.93 -0.92 -0.92
CA PHE A 11 11.94 -0.27 -1.76
C PHE A 11 10.55 -0.72 -1.36
N GLY A 12 9.57 0.14 -1.57
CA GLY A 12 8.18 -0.13 -1.24
C GLY A 12 7.23 0.65 -2.13
N ILE A 13 5.95 0.28 -2.07
CA ILE A 13 4.89 0.88 -2.88
C ILE A 13 3.86 1.61 -2.03
N LYS A 14 3.29 2.66 -2.61
CA LYS A 14 2.17 3.40 -2.04
C LYS A 14 1.01 3.38 -3.01
N THR A 15 -0.16 2.97 -2.54
CA THR A 15 -1.40 3.06 -3.34
C THR A 15 -2.35 4.10 -2.75
N THR A 16 -3.11 4.77 -3.62
CA THR A 16 -4.06 5.81 -3.24
C THR A 16 -5.47 5.31 -3.53
N PRO A 17 -6.31 5.06 -2.52
CA PRO A 17 -7.64 4.48 -2.72
C PRO A 17 -8.71 5.45 -3.24
N MET A 18 -8.32 6.65 -3.68
CA MET A 18 -9.22 7.66 -4.23
C MET A 18 -9.41 7.41 -5.73
N ARG A 19 -10.65 7.11 -6.14
CA ARG A 19 -11.02 6.79 -7.54
C ARG A 19 -10.24 5.62 -8.13
N ALA A 20 -9.85 4.68 -7.27
CA ALA A 20 -9.22 3.43 -7.66
C ALA A 20 -10.13 2.28 -7.20
N PRO A 21 -10.58 1.41 -8.11
CA PRO A 21 -11.30 0.20 -7.75
C PRO A 21 -10.46 -0.72 -6.84
N TYR A 22 -11.13 -1.53 -6.02
CA TYR A 22 -10.44 -2.43 -5.09
C TYR A 22 -9.58 -3.45 -5.82
N GLU A 23 -10.10 -4.02 -6.91
CA GLU A 23 -9.45 -5.02 -7.75
C GLU A 23 -8.12 -4.53 -8.33
N ASP A 24 -8.03 -3.25 -8.69
CA ASP A 24 -6.80 -2.65 -9.22
C ASP A 24 -5.74 -2.49 -8.12
N ILE A 25 -6.15 -2.08 -6.93
CA ILE A 25 -5.25 -1.96 -5.77
C ILE A 25 -4.77 -3.35 -5.34
N LEU A 26 -5.68 -4.32 -5.25
CA LEU A 26 -5.37 -5.69 -4.87
C LEU A 26 -4.36 -6.30 -5.84
N ARG A 27 -4.58 -6.15 -7.15
CA ARG A 27 -3.65 -6.65 -8.18
C ARG A 27 -2.24 -6.08 -7.99
N VAL A 28 -2.12 -4.76 -7.77
CA VAL A 28 -0.80 -4.12 -7.54
C VAL A 28 -0.13 -4.67 -6.28
N TRP A 29 -0.89 -4.91 -5.20
CA TRP A 29 -0.34 -5.45 -3.97
C TRP A 29 0.10 -6.91 -4.11
N GLN A 30 -0.66 -7.73 -4.85
CA GLN A 30 -0.28 -9.12 -5.11
C GLN A 30 0.98 -9.21 -5.99
N GLU A 31 1.03 -8.42 -7.07
CA GLU A 31 2.23 -8.34 -7.92
C GLU A 31 3.45 -7.84 -7.14
N ALA A 32 3.29 -6.88 -6.24
CA ALA A 32 4.36 -6.42 -5.36
C ALA A 32 4.78 -7.47 -4.32
N ASP A 33 3.85 -8.26 -3.81
CA ASP A 33 4.12 -9.35 -2.85
C ASP A 33 4.98 -10.44 -3.49
N ASP A 34 4.76 -10.74 -4.77
CA ASP A 34 5.54 -11.69 -5.56
C ASP A 34 6.96 -11.21 -5.94
N LEU A 35 7.26 -9.91 -5.81
CA LEU A 35 8.56 -9.31 -6.15
C LEU A 35 9.44 -9.09 -4.90
N PRO A 36 10.49 -9.91 -4.65
CA PRO A 36 11.32 -9.82 -3.45
C PRO A 36 11.97 -8.45 -3.21
N GLU A 37 12.18 -7.66 -4.28
CA GLU A 37 12.76 -6.32 -4.24
C GLU A 37 11.84 -5.29 -3.58
N ILE A 38 10.52 -5.55 -3.53
CA ILE A 38 9.54 -4.68 -2.89
C ILE A 38 9.24 -5.22 -1.49
N ALA A 39 9.73 -4.55 -0.45
CA ALA A 39 9.65 -5.04 0.92
C ALA A 39 8.46 -4.49 1.71
N ASP A 40 8.03 -3.27 1.40
CA ASP A 40 7.01 -2.55 2.18
C ASP A 40 5.87 -2.05 1.28
N ALA A 41 4.66 -1.97 1.81
CA ALA A 41 3.51 -1.39 1.14
C ALA A 41 2.64 -0.60 2.12
N TRP A 42 2.15 0.57 1.71
CA TRP A 42 1.27 1.40 2.54
C TRP A 42 0.17 2.09 1.74
N LEU A 43 -0.87 2.51 2.47
CA LEU A 43 -1.99 3.25 1.92
C LEU A 43 -1.88 4.75 2.22
N TRP A 44 -2.65 5.51 1.44
CA TRP A 44 -3.02 6.87 1.79
C TRP A 44 -4.31 6.85 2.61
N ASP A 45 -4.25 7.30 3.85
CA ASP A 45 -5.37 7.25 4.79
C ASP A 45 -6.15 8.57 4.80
N HIS A 46 -7.22 8.62 4.01
CA HIS A 46 -8.19 9.72 4.03
C HIS A 46 -9.60 9.17 3.89
N LEU A 47 -10.50 9.66 4.73
CA LEU A 47 -11.90 9.28 4.70
C LEU A 47 -12.67 9.91 3.52
N MET A 48 -12.24 11.08 3.05
CA MET A 48 -12.92 11.86 2.02
C MET A 48 -11.96 12.27 0.89
N PRO A 49 -12.44 12.39 -0.36
CA PRO A 49 -11.62 12.91 -1.45
C PRO A 49 -11.14 14.33 -1.17
N ILE A 50 -9.82 14.57 -1.25
CA ILE A 50 -9.24 15.91 -1.06
C ILE A 50 -9.11 16.73 -2.34
N ALA A 51 -9.22 16.07 -3.50
CA ALA A 51 -9.08 16.69 -4.81
C ALA A 51 -10.15 16.16 -5.78
N GLY A 52 -10.70 17.02 -6.63
CA GLY A 52 -11.77 16.71 -7.60
C GLY A 52 -13.18 16.57 -6.98
N PRO A 53 -14.12 15.85 -7.62
CA PRO A 53 -15.48 15.67 -7.11
C PRO A 53 -15.54 15.17 -5.66
N LYS A 54 -16.30 15.89 -4.82
CA LYS A 54 -16.47 15.58 -3.38
C LYS A 54 -17.21 14.28 -3.11
N ASN A 55 -18.03 13.83 -4.06
CA ASN A 55 -18.76 12.56 -4.03
C ASN A 55 -18.03 11.44 -4.78
N GLY A 56 -16.74 11.62 -5.11
CA GLY A 56 -15.94 10.59 -5.74
C GLY A 56 -15.73 9.39 -4.82
N GLN A 57 -15.58 8.21 -5.41
CA GLN A 57 -15.27 6.98 -4.67
C GLN A 57 -13.94 7.09 -3.92
N ILE A 58 -13.93 6.60 -2.68
CA ILE A 58 -12.74 6.39 -1.89
C ILE A 58 -12.94 5.16 -1.00
N LEU A 59 -11.94 4.28 -0.93
CA LEU A 59 -11.96 3.15 0.01
C LEU A 59 -11.34 3.60 1.34
N GLU A 60 -11.97 3.20 2.45
CA GLU A 60 -11.52 3.56 3.81
C GLU A 60 -10.21 2.83 4.16
N GLY A 61 -9.27 3.55 4.77
CA GLY A 61 -7.86 3.14 4.92
C GLY A 61 -7.67 1.86 5.73
N TRP A 62 -8.23 1.78 6.94
CA TRP A 62 -8.00 0.63 7.83
C TRP A 62 -8.69 -0.65 7.35
N THR A 63 -9.91 -0.50 6.84
CA THR A 63 -10.66 -1.62 6.24
C THR A 63 -9.93 -2.15 5.02
N LEU A 64 -9.47 -1.26 4.13
CA LEU A 64 -8.71 -1.65 2.95
C LEU A 64 -7.36 -2.29 3.33
N LEU A 65 -6.62 -1.70 4.27
CA LEU A 65 -5.33 -2.23 4.73
C LEU A 65 -5.49 -3.66 5.26
N SER A 66 -6.53 -3.90 6.06
CA SER A 66 -6.86 -5.23 6.60
C SER A 66 -7.22 -6.22 5.49
N ALA A 67 -8.01 -5.80 4.50
CA ALA A 67 -8.38 -6.64 3.37
C ALA A 67 -7.17 -7.01 2.49
N LEU A 68 -6.22 -6.09 2.32
CA LEU A 68 -4.99 -6.33 1.57
C LEU A 68 -4.02 -7.22 2.34
N ALA A 69 -3.85 -6.99 3.65
CA ALA A 69 -3.06 -7.83 4.54
C ALA A 69 -3.50 -9.30 4.49
N ALA A 70 -4.82 -9.54 4.40
CA ALA A 70 -5.38 -10.89 4.28
C ALA A 70 -5.11 -11.56 2.92
N LYS A 71 -4.61 -10.83 1.92
CA LYS A 71 -4.37 -11.29 0.55
C LYS A 71 -2.91 -11.28 0.13
N THR A 72 -2.02 -10.78 0.97
CA THR A 72 -0.56 -10.77 0.79
C THR A 72 0.10 -11.54 1.93
N GLN A 73 1.35 -11.98 1.76
CA GLN A 73 2.05 -12.82 2.73
C GLN A 73 3.42 -12.28 3.14
N ARG A 74 4.11 -11.54 2.28
CA ARG A 74 5.50 -11.12 2.47
C ARG A 74 5.64 -9.62 2.76
N LEU A 75 4.82 -8.79 2.12
CA LEU A 75 4.87 -7.33 2.27
C LEU A 75 4.72 -6.92 3.74
N ARG A 76 5.53 -5.94 4.15
CA ARG A 76 5.38 -5.26 5.43
C ARG A 76 4.48 -4.05 5.30
N LEU A 77 3.53 -3.91 6.22
CA LEU A 77 2.52 -2.85 6.26
C LEU A 77 2.90 -1.77 7.28
#